data_AF-A0A920QSC4-F1
#
_entry.id   AF-A0A920QSC4-F1
#
_cell.length_a   1.000
_cell.length_b   1.000
_cell.length_c   1.000
_cell.angle_alpha   90.00
_cell.angle_beta   90.00
_cell.angle_gamma   90.00
#
_symmetry.space_group_name_H-M   'P 1'
#
loop_
_entity.id
_entity.type
_entity.pdbx_description
1 polymer ?
#
loop_
_entity_poly.entity_id
_entity_poly.type
_entity_poly.pdbx_seq_one_letter_code
_entity_poly.pdbx_strand_id
1 'polypeptide(L)'
;MLDPDCAMAYWGMAVANRANEKRAQGFIAEAKKTPGLNDQTGTTLDRQRSHLLADTKKAKKDRRRKMIRDLETIIHEYPDDIEAKAFLAVWMWESSRNGLPIHSHGAVDALIQDVLDIEPMHPCHHFRIHIWDNEKAERALTSAARCGQGSPGIAHMWHMPGHIYSKLKRYHDSAWQQEASARSIMPT
;
A
#
# COMPACT_ATOMS: atom_id res chain seq x y z
N MET A 1 0.71 -20.73 -4.29
CA MET A 1 2.06 -20.65 -4.90
C MET A 1 2.14 -19.28 -5.56
N LEU A 2 3.22 -18.51 -5.34
CA LEU A 2 3.37 -17.21 -6.00
C LEU A 2 3.61 -17.45 -7.50
N ASP A 3 3.07 -16.57 -8.33
CA ASP A 3 3.40 -16.53 -9.75
C ASP A 3 4.88 -16.13 -9.89
N PRO A 4 5.76 -17.04 -10.37
CA PRO A 4 7.19 -16.74 -10.52
C PRO A 4 7.45 -15.65 -11.57
N ASP A 5 6.47 -15.38 -12.43
CA ASP A 5 6.56 -14.38 -13.49
C ASP A 5 5.95 -13.03 -13.06
N CYS A 6 5.56 -12.87 -11.78
CA CYS A 6 5.05 -11.62 -11.24
C CYS A 6 6.15 -10.84 -10.46
N ALA A 7 6.85 -9.95 -11.16
CA ALA A 7 7.90 -9.10 -10.57
C ALA A 7 7.37 -8.29 -9.36
N MET A 8 6.11 -7.87 -9.41
CA MET A 8 5.47 -7.10 -8.35
C MET A 8 5.18 -7.90 -7.08
N ALA A 9 4.99 -9.22 -7.18
CA ALA A 9 4.87 -10.08 -6.00
C ALA A 9 6.19 -10.10 -5.21
N TYR A 10 7.33 -10.23 -5.91
CA TYR A 10 8.66 -10.14 -5.32
C TYR A 10 8.94 -8.74 -4.76
N TRP A 11 8.52 -7.68 -5.45
CA TRP A 11 8.57 -6.33 -4.91
C TRP A 11 7.80 -6.19 -3.58
N GLY A 12 6.56 -6.66 -3.52
CA GLY A 12 5.75 -6.64 -2.29
C GLY A 12 6.44 -7.35 -1.12
N MET A 13 7.08 -8.49 -1.39
CA MET A 13 7.89 -9.19 -0.38
C MET A 13 9.10 -8.38 0.07
N ALA A 14 9.77 -7.65 -0.83
CA ALA A 14 10.88 -6.77 -0.47
C ALA A 14 10.41 -5.64 0.46
N VAL A 15 9.28 -4.99 0.14
CA VAL A 15 8.69 -3.93 0.97
C VAL A 15 8.29 -4.47 2.35
N ALA A 16 7.67 -5.65 2.42
CA ALA A 16 7.31 -6.30 3.68
C ALA A 16 8.54 -6.65 4.54
N ASN A 17 9.70 -6.85 3.92
CA ASN A 17 10.96 -7.17 4.57
C ASN A 17 11.93 -5.99 4.68
N ARG A 18 11.46 -4.74 4.55
CA ARG A 18 12.30 -3.53 4.64
C ARG A 18 13.13 -3.37 5.92
N ALA A 19 12.74 -4.04 7.01
CA ALA A 19 13.51 -4.08 8.26
C ALA A 19 14.62 -5.15 8.25
N ASN A 20 14.61 -6.06 7.27
CA ASN A 20 15.61 -7.09 7.03
C ASN A 20 16.20 -6.86 5.63
N GLU A 21 17.20 -5.97 5.57
CA GLU A 21 17.83 -5.52 4.33
C GLU A 21 18.30 -6.69 3.44
N LYS A 22 19.00 -7.68 4.01
CA LYS A 22 19.48 -8.83 3.24
C LYS A 22 18.34 -9.59 2.57
N ARG A 23 17.22 -9.79 3.28
CA ARG A 23 16.05 -10.48 2.74
C ARG A 23 15.31 -9.62 1.71
N ALA A 24 15.18 -8.32 1.94
CA ALA A 24 14.60 -7.40 0.97
C ALA A 24 15.41 -7.35 -0.34
N GLN A 25 16.74 -7.27 -0.24
CA GLN A 25 17.63 -7.32 -1.41
C GLN A 25 17.47 -8.62 -2.20
N GLY A 26 17.34 -9.76 -1.52
CA GLY A 26 17.08 -11.05 -2.17
C GLY A 26 15.80 -11.04 -3.00
N PHE A 27 14.69 -10.52 -2.45
CA PHE A 27 13.44 -10.42 -3.18
C PHE A 27 13.52 -9.45 -4.38
N ILE A 28 14.23 -8.33 -4.25
CA ILE A 28 14.43 -7.40 -5.38
C ILE A 28 15.25 -8.07 -6.50
N ALA A 29 16.25 -8.89 -6.14
CA ALA A 29 17.01 -9.64 -7.13
C ALA A 29 16.14 -10.67 -7.88
N GLU A 30 15.21 -11.34 -7.19
CA GLU A 30 14.23 -12.21 -7.85
C GLU A 30 13.26 -11.44 -8.73
N ALA A 31 12.75 -10.29 -8.30
CA ALA A 31 11.87 -9.43 -9.10
C ALA A 31 12.51 -9.03 -10.45
N LYS A 32 13.83 -8.86 -10.49
CA LYS A 32 14.58 -8.52 -11.70
C LYS A 32 14.82 -9.70 -12.64
N LYS A 33 14.67 -10.93 -12.17
CA LYS A 33 14.81 -12.15 -13.00
C LYS A 33 13.52 -12.51 -13.72
N THR A 34 12.40 -11.87 -13.38
CA THR A 34 11.10 -12.11 -13.98
C THR A 34 11.16 -11.97 -15.51
N PRO A 35 10.80 -13.02 -16.26
CA PRO A 35 10.71 -12.95 -17.71
C PRO A 35 9.69 -11.90 -18.16
N GLY A 36 10.02 -11.12 -19.21
CA GLY A 36 9.09 -10.12 -19.74
C GLY A 36 8.97 -8.84 -18.90
N LEU A 37 9.87 -8.61 -17.94
CA LEU A 37 9.96 -7.35 -17.22
C LEU A 37 10.14 -6.19 -18.20
N ASN A 38 9.11 -5.34 -18.32
CA ASN A 38 9.16 -4.17 -19.18
C ASN A 38 9.94 -3.02 -18.52
N ASP A 39 10.34 -2.04 -19.32
CA ASP A 39 11.17 -0.91 -18.87
C ASP A 39 10.49 -0.08 -17.76
N GLN A 40 9.16 0.03 -17.79
CA GLN A 40 8.39 0.73 -16.75
C GLN A 40 8.49 0.02 -15.40
N THR A 41 8.19 -1.29 -15.35
CA THR A 41 8.28 -2.08 -14.12
C THR A 41 9.72 -2.17 -13.63
N GLY A 42 10.70 -2.34 -14.52
CA GLY A 42 12.12 -2.32 -14.18
C GLY A 42 12.57 -1.00 -13.57
N THR A 43 12.19 0.13 -14.18
CA THR A 43 12.49 1.48 -13.69
C THR A 43 11.85 1.73 -12.33
N THR A 44 10.59 1.31 -12.16
CA THR A 44 9.89 1.37 -10.88
C THR A 44 10.64 0.59 -9.81
N LEU A 45 11.00 -0.67 -10.07
CA LEU A 45 11.76 -1.49 -9.12
C LEU A 45 13.09 -0.84 -8.71
N ASP A 46 13.82 -0.25 -9.66
CA ASP A 46 15.09 0.42 -9.37
C ASP A 46 14.95 1.71 -8.58
N ARG A 47 14.00 2.57 -8.96
CA ARG A 47 13.67 3.78 -8.20
C ARG A 47 13.28 3.40 -6.78
N GLN A 48 12.41 2.40 -6.60
CA GLN A 48 11.92 1.98 -5.30
C GLN A 48 12.97 1.25 -4.43
N ARG A 49 13.88 0.45 -5.02
CA ARG A 49 14.99 -0.22 -4.31
C ARG A 49 15.87 0.77 -3.54
N SER A 50 16.19 1.92 -4.15
CA SER A 50 17.07 2.93 -3.56
C SER A 50 16.57 3.49 -2.22
N HIS A 51 15.27 3.32 -1.93
CA HIS A 51 14.64 3.87 -0.72
C HIS A 51 14.61 2.90 0.46
N LEU A 52 14.61 1.59 0.19
CA LEU A 52 14.49 0.54 1.21
C LEU A 52 15.76 0.40 2.08
N LEU A 53 16.92 0.81 1.57
CA LEU A 53 18.22 0.49 2.14
C LEU A 53 18.97 1.79 2.53
N ALA A 54 18.97 2.17 3.81
CA ALA A 54 20.03 3.08 4.32
C ALA A 54 20.05 3.30 5.84
N ASP A 55 21.27 3.62 6.31
CA ASP A 55 21.79 3.54 7.68
C ASP A 55 21.43 4.68 8.66
N THR A 56 20.77 5.77 8.26
CA THR A 56 20.51 6.91 9.18
C THR A 56 19.12 7.57 9.07
N LYS A 57 18.69 8.25 10.15
CA LYS A 57 17.39 8.97 10.26
C LYS A 57 17.24 10.18 9.32
N LYS A 58 18.26 11.04 9.19
CA LYS A 58 18.21 12.19 8.25
C LYS A 58 18.09 11.69 6.81
N ALA A 59 18.90 10.68 6.46
CA ALA A 59 18.78 9.99 5.19
C ALA A 59 17.38 9.38 5.01
N LYS A 60 16.72 8.89 6.07
CA LYS A 60 15.36 8.31 5.98
C LYS A 60 14.32 9.32 5.48
N LYS A 61 14.33 10.55 5.99
CA LYS A 61 13.38 11.61 5.57
C LYS A 61 13.62 12.01 4.12
N ASP A 62 14.88 12.19 3.73
CA ASP A 62 15.22 12.59 2.36
C ASP A 62 14.92 11.47 1.35
N ARG A 63 15.16 10.20 1.70
CA ARG A 63 14.72 9.04 0.89
C ARG A 63 13.21 8.99 0.73
N ARG A 64 12.44 9.12 1.81
CA ARG A 64 10.97 9.15 1.73
C ARG A 64 10.46 10.26 0.81
N ARG A 65 11.06 11.47 0.88
CA ARG A 65 10.72 12.56 -0.03
C ARG A 65 11.08 12.23 -1.47
N LYS A 66 12.25 11.63 -1.70
CA LYS A 66 12.65 11.18 -3.03
C LYS A 66 11.72 10.09 -3.57
N MET A 67 11.29 9.14 -2.75
CA MET A 67 10.33 8.10 -3.13
C MET A 67 8.99 8.67 -3.61
N ILE A 68 8.46 9.65 -2.86
CA ILE A 68 7.25 10.37 -3.27
C ILE A 68 7.46 11.04 -4.64
N ARG A 69 8.56 11.76 -4.85
CA ARG A 69 8.88 12.41 -6.14
C ARG A 69 9.10 11.44 -7.29
N ASP A 70 9.74 10.31 -7.02
CA ASP A 70 9.97 9.27 -8.03
C ASP A 70 8.63 8.67 -8.47
N LEU A 71 7.69 8.42 -7.54
CA LEU A 71 6.34 7.97 -7.86
C LEU A 71 5.51 9.03 -8.57
N GLU A 72 5.61 10.30 -8.18
CA GLU A 72 5.00 11.42 -8.92
C GLU A 72 5.51 11.46 -10.38
N THR A 73 6.82 11.27 -10.58
CA THR A 73 7.42 11.18 -11.92
C THR A 73 6.88 9.99 -12.70
N ILE A 74 6.77 8.81 -12.06
CA ILE A 74 6.23 7.60 -12.71
C ILE A 74 4.78 7.85 -13.13
N ILE A 75 3.94 8.43 -12.28
CA ILE A 75 2.55 8.72 -12.61
C ILE A 75 2.45 9.74 -13.75
N HIS A 76 3.37 10.70 -13.82
CA HIS A 76 3.43 11.64 -14.95
C HIS A 76 3.84 10.94 -16.27
N GLU A 77 4.82 10.04 -16.22
CA GLU A 77 5.28 9.27 -17.40
C GLU A 77 4.24 8.20 -17.83
N TYR A 78 3.53 7.62 -16.87
CA TYR A 78 2.60 6.50 -17.03
C TYR A 78 1.29 6.76 -16.24
N PRO A 79 0.42 7.67 -16.73
CA PRO A 79 -0.78 8.10 -15.98
C PRO A 79 -1.83 7.01 -15.77
N ASP A 80 -1.79 5.95 -16.57
CA ASP A 80 -2.69 4.79 -16.48
C ASP A 80 -2.17 3.71 -15.51
N ASP A 81 -0.98 3.89 -14.93
CA ASP A 81 -0.43 2.98 -13.92
C ASP A 81 -1.15 3.17 -12.58
N ILE A 82 -2.21 2.39 -12.37
CA ILE A 82 -3.00 2.43 -11.13
C ILE A 82 -2.18 2.00 -9.90
N GLU A 83 -1.17 1.15 -10.08
CA GLU A 83 -0.33 0.68 -8.98
C GLU A 83 0.61 1.79 -8.51
N ALA A 84 1.17 2.59 -9.42
CA ALA A 84 1.96 3.76 -9.06
C ALA A 84 1.15 4.77 -8.24
N LYS A 85 -0.11 5.02 -8.61
CA LYS A 85 -1.04 5.86 -7.83
C LYS A 85 -1.31 5.29 -6.44
N ALA A 86 -1.60 3.98 -6.36
CA ALA A 86 -1.83 3.30 -5.10
C ALA A 86 -0.59 3.35 -4.18
N PHE A 87 0.61 3.13 -4.74
CA PHE A 87 1.86 3.24 -4.00
C PHE A 87 2.14 4.66 -3.53
N LEU A 88 1.87 5.68 -4.34
CA LEU A 88 2.04 7.07 -3.91
C LEU A 88 1.20 7.36 -2.67
N ALA A 89 -0.06 6.93 -2.67
CA ALA A 89 -0.95 7.14 -1.53
C ALA A 89 -0.44 6.51 -0.23
N VAL A 90 -0.02 5.24 -0.26
CA VAL A 90 0.51 4.57 0.96
C VAL A 90 1.84 5.17 1.41
N TRP A 91 2.71 5.57 0.48
CA TRP A 91 3.98 6.21 0.83
C TRP A 91 3.79 7.60 1.44
N MET A 92 2.81 8.37 0.98
CA MET A 92 2.45 9.65 1.60
C MET A 92 1.93 9.42 3.03
N TRP A 93 1.02 8.46 3.22
CA TRP A 93 0.53 8.10 4.56
C TRP A 93 1.65 7.65 5.49
N GLU A 94 2.49 6.69 5.09
CA GLU A 94 3.57 6.22 5.94
C GLU A 94 4.57 7.34 6.27
N SER A 95 4.84 8.22 5.29
CA SER A 95 5.81 9.29 5.46
C SER A 95 5.30 10.40 6.39
N SER A 96 3.99 10.59 6.49
CA SER A 96 3.36 11.46 7.49
C SER A 96 3.77 11.10 8.91
N ARG A 97 3.81 9.80 9.22
CA ARG A 97 4.26 9.25 10.51
C ARG A 97 5.76 9.38 10.73
N ASN A 98 6.51 9.83 9.73
CA ASN A 98 7.97 9.96 9.73
C ASN A 98 8.42 11.42 9.44
N GLY A 99 7.55 12.40 9.67
CA GLY A 99 7.90 13.82 9.62
C GLY A 99 7.78 14.47 8.24
N LEU A 100 7.05 13.86 7.30
CA LEU A 100 6.62 14.46 6.04
C LEU A 100 5.09 14.51 5.99
N PRO A 101 4.46 15.60 6.49
CA PRO A 101 3.01 15.66 6.65
C PRO A 101 2.27 15.53 5.32
N ILE A 102 1.06 14.97 5.37
CA ILE A 102 0.11 15.08 4.25
C ILE A 102 -0.50 16.48 4.32
N HIS A 103 -0.33 17.25 3.26
CA HIS A 103 -0.89 18.62 3.17
C HIS A 103 -2.34 18.65 2.67
N SER A 104 -2.77 17.62 1.93
CA SER A 104 -4.14 17.50 1.43
C SER A 104 -4.57 16.04 1.39
N HIS A 105 -5.34 15.59 2.39
CA HIS A 105 -5.90 14.24 2.38
C HIS A 105 -6.89 14.05 1.23
N GLY A 106 -7.60 15.10 0.81
CA GLY A 106 -8.48 15.05 -0.36
C GLY A 106 -7.74 14.78 -1.68
N ALA A 107 -6.54 15.33 -1.86
CA ALA A 107 -5.72 15.03 -3.04
C ALA A 107 -5.22 13.58 -3.05
N VAL A 108 -4.80 13.07 -1.88
CA VAL A 108 -4.42 11.65 -1.75
C VAL A 108 -5.62 10.72 -1.96
N ASP A 109 -6.79 11.12 -1.47
CA ASP A 109 -8.02 10.36 -1.63
C ASP A 109 -8.50 10.30 -3.08
N ALA A 110 -8.31 11.39 -3.84
CA ALA A 110 -8.57 11.45 -5.28
C ALA A 110 -7.64 10.50 -6.06
N LEU A 111 -6.34 10.45 -5.72
CA LEU A 111 -5.42 9.46 -6.29
C LEU A 111 -5.89 8.02 -6.02
N ILE A 112 -6.41 7.74 -4.83
CA ILE A 112 -6.99 6.43 -4.52
C ILE A 112 -8.29 6.20 -5.29
N GLN A 113 -9.09 7.25 -5.53
CA GLN A 113 -10.34 7.14 -6.27
C GLN A 113 -10.11 6.74 -7.72
N ASP A 114 -9.11 7.33 -8.38
CA ASP A 114 -8.69 6.93 -9.73
C ASP A 114 -8.43 5.42 -9.83
N VAL A 115 -7.79 4.83 -8.82
CA VAL A 115 -7.53 3.39 -8.76
C VAL A 115 -8.83 2.60 -8.61
N LEU A 116 -9.70 3.03 -7.69
CA LEU A 116 -10.95 2.35 -7.37
C LEU A 116 -12.05 2.50 -8.43
N ASP A 117 -11.95 3.51 -9.31
CA ASP A 117 -12.84 3.64 -10.47
C ASP A 117 -12.51 2.60 -11.55
N ILE A 118 -11.24 2.18 -11.63
CA ILE A 118 -10.77 1.16 -12.58
C ILE A 118 -10.89 -0.25 -11.97
N GLU A 119 -10.43 -0.42 -10.73
CA GLU A 119 -10.48 -1.70 -10.01
C GLU A 119 -11.21 -1.51 -8.66
N PRO A 120 -12.55 -1.67 -8.62
CA PRO A 120 -13.36 -1.38 -7.44
C PRO A 120 -13.10 -2.28 -6.23
N MET A 121 -12.40 -3.40 -6.40
CA MET A 121 -12.01 -4.31 -5.31
C MET A 121 -10.52 -4.26 -4.99
N HIS A 122 -9.81 -3.23 -5.50
CA HIS A 122 -8.37 -3.09 -5.30
C HIS A 122 -8.00 -3.02 -3.81
N PRO A 123 -6.86 -3.63 -3.38
CA PRO A 123 -6.41 -3.60 -1.99
C PRO A 123 -6.10 -2.19 -1.46
N CYS A 124 -6.08 -1.14 -2.30
CA CYS A 124 -5.87 0.25 -1.85
C CYS A 124 -7.01 0.79 -0.97
N HIS A 125 -8.12 0.07 -0.81
CA HIS A 125 -9.09 0.32 0.26
C HIS A 125 -8.42 0.44 1.64
N HIS A 126 -7.38 -0.37 1.90
CA HIS A 126 -6.52 -0.25 3.08
C HIS A 126 -5.92 1.15 3.21
N PHE A 127 -5.42 1.72 2.11
CA PHE A 127 -4.78 3.03 2.11
C PHE A 127 -5.80 4.13 2.38
N ARG A 128 -7.00 4.07 1.78
CA ARG A 128 -8.06 5.05 2.05
C ARG A 128 -8.49 5.03 3.52
N ILE A 129 -8.60 3.84 4.13
CA ILE A 129 -8.89 3.72 5.56
C ILE A 129 -7.83 4.47 6.38
N HIS A 130 -6.56 4.25 6.08
CA HIS A 130 -5.44 4.89 6.79
C HIS A 130 -5.33 6.40 6.59
N ILE A 131 -5.75 6.92 5.44
CA ILE A 131 -5.83 8.36 5.18
C ILE A 131 -6.89 9.01 6.06
N TRP A 132 -8.03 8.36 6.26
CA TRP A 132 -9.18 8.96 6.97
C TRP A 132 -9.36 8.53 8.43
N ASP A 133 -8.68 7.47 8.88
CA ASP A 133 -8.89 6.90 10.22
C ASP A 133 -8.62 7.95 11.32
N ASN A 134 -7.64 8.84 11.17
CA ASN A 134 -7.31 9.86 12.15
C ASN A 134 -7.79 11.27 11.81
N GLU A 135 -8.66 11.42 10.80
CA GLU A 135 -9.19 12.72 10.38
C GLU A 135 -10.72 12.73 10.29
N LYS A 136 -11.32 11.99 9.35
CA LYS A 136 -12.77 11.95 9.13
C LYS A 136 -13.21 10.56 8.66
N ALA A 137 -13.39 9.66 9.62
CA ALA A 137 -13.60 8.23 9.37
C ALA A 137 -14.76 7.93 8.41
N GLU A 138 -15.81 8.75 8.39
CA GLU A 138 -16.95 8.60 7.49
C GLU A 138 -16.54 8.56 6.00
N ARG A 139 -15.46 9.26 5.63
CA ARG A 139 -14.96 9.29 4.24
C ARG A 139 -14.39 7.94 3.77
N ALA A 140 -14.04 7.04 4.69
CA ALA A 140 -13.55 5.71 4.35
C ALA A 140 -14.62 4.61 4.46
N LEU A 141 -15.89 4.93 4.75
CA LEU A 141 -16.95 3.91 4.92
C LEU A 141 -17.08 2.95 3.74
N THR A 142 -17.05 3.46 2.50
CA THR A 142 -17.11 2.61 1.29
C THR A 142 -15.90 1.67 1.20
N SER A 143 -14.71 2.14 1.59
CA SER A 143 -13.51 1.30 1.63
C SER A 143 -13.55 0.29 2.78
N ALA A 144 -14.03 0.68 3.96
CA ALA A 144 -14.24 -0.24 5.08
C ALA A 144 -15.22 -1.37 4.73
N ALA A 145 -16.20 -1.11 3.86
CA ALA A 145 -17.16 -2.12 3.42
C ALA A 145 -16.60 -3.12 2.39
N ARG A 146 -15.49 -2.78 1.71
CA ARG A 146 -14.89 -3.58 0.61
C ARG A 146 -13.50 -4.13 0.92
N CYS A 147 -12.79 -3.57 1.90
CA CYS A 147 -11.39 -3.87 2.18
C CYS A 147 -11.15 -5.37 2.42
N GLY A 148 -11.96 -6.01 3.28
CA GLY A 148 -11.84 -7.44 3.54
C GLY A 148 -12.11 -8.30 2.31
N GLN A 149 -13.19 -8.01 1.58
CA GLN A 149 -13.56 -8.79 0.39
C GLN A 149 -12.61 -8.57 -0.80
N GLY A 150 -11.92 -7.43 -0.89
CA GLY A 150 -10.92 -7.17 -1.93
C GLY A 150 -9.66 -8.01 -1.78
N SER A 151 -9.42 -8.59 -0.60
CA SER A 151 -8.26 -9.43 -0.32
C SER A 151 -8.56 -10.42 0.80
N PRO A 152 -9.48 -11.38 0.58
CA PRO A 152 -10.07 -12.19 1.66
C PRO A 152 -9.07 -13.15 2.32
N GLY A 153 -7.98 -13.50 1.63
CA GLY A 153 -6.90 -14.32 2.19
C GLY A 153 -5.90 -13.55 3.08
N ILE A 154 -6.11 -12.26 3.32
CA ILE A 154 -5.20 -11.42 4.11
C ILE A 154 -5.93 -10.93 5.36
N ALA A 155 -5.58 -11.48 6.53
CA ALA A 155 -6.18 -11.12 7.81
C ALA A 155 -6.16 -9.62 8.12
N HIS A 156 -5.07 -8.95 7.73
CA HIS A 156 -4.95 -7.51 7.90
C HIS A 156 -6.06 -6.74 7.16
N MET A 157 -6.46 -7.21 5.98
CA MET A 157 -7.48 -6.55 5.16
C MET A 157 -8.88 -6.64 5.78
N TRP A 158 -9.15 -7.68 6.57
CA TRP A 158 -10.36 -7.79 7.42
C TRP A 158 -10.25 -6.97 8.70
N HIS A 159 -9.06 -6.81 9.26
CA HIS A 159 -8.84 -5.99 10.46
C HIS A 159 -9.09 -4.50 10.18
N MET A 160 -8.62 -4.00 9.03
CA MET A 160 -8.62 -2.59 8.69
C MET A 160 -9.98 -1.88 8.83
N PRO A 161 -11.12 -2.43 8.35
CA PRO A 161 -12.44 -1.86 8.58
C PRO A 161 -12.78 -1.51 10.03
N GLY A 162 -12.23 -2.25 11.00
CA GLY A 162 -12.44 -1.99 12.43
C GLY A 162 -11.98 -0.60 12.88
N HIS A 163 -10.95 -0.03 12.24
CA HIS A 163 -10.48 1.34 12.49
C HIS A 163 -11.58 2.37 12.23
N ILE A 164 -12.37 2.16 11.17
CA ILE A 164 -13.45 3.06 10.78
C ILE A 164 -14.70 2.78 11.62
N TYR A 165 -15.14 1.53 11.68
CA TYR A 165 -16.38 1.18 12.37
C TYR A 165 -16.35 1.50 13.87
N SER A 166 -15.23 1.28 14.56
CA SER A 166 -15.09 1.65 15.97
C SER A 166 -15.23 3.15 16.21
N LYS A 167 -14.64 3.99 15.34
CA LYS A 167 -14.72 5.46 15.44
C LYS A 167 -16.13 5.98 15.21
N LEU A 168 -16.90 5.29 14.37
CA LEU A 168 -18.30 5.59 14.09
C LEU A 168 -19.27 4.88 15.06
N LYS A 169 -18.76 4.27 16.13
CA LYS A 169 -19.55 3.54 17.14
C LYS A 169 -20.36 2.37 16.56
N ARG A 170 -19.97 1.85 15.39
CA ARG A 170 -20.52 0.65 14.75
C ARG A 170 -19.83 -0.59 15.33
N TYR A 171 -19.95 -0.80 16.64
CA TYR A 171 -19.16 -1.80 17.36
C TYR A 171 -19.43 -3.23 16.90
N HIS A 172 -20.68 -3.55 16.55
CA HIS A 172 -21.03 -4.86 16.01
C HIS A 172 -20.30 -5.15 14.70
N ASP A 173 -20.29 -4.17 13.78
CA ASP A 173 -19.57 -4.31 12.51
C ASP A 173 -18.06 -4.42 12.73
N SER A 174 -17.52 -3.65 13.68
CA SER A 174 -16.10 -3.77 14.04
C SER A 174 -15.76 -5.14 14.61
N ALA A 175 -16.59 -5.70 15.48
CA ALA A 175 -16.36 -7.03 16.07
C ALA A 175 -16.40 -8.12 14.99
N TRP A 176 -17.40 -8.07 14.11
CA TRP A 176 -17.52 -9.02 13.01
C TRP A 176 -16.28 -9.04 12.10
N GLN A 177 -15.73 -7.86 11.79
CA GLN A 177 -14.52 -7.72 10.96
C GLN A 177 -13.28 -8.30 11.65
N GLN A 178 -13.16 -8.14 12.96
CA GLN A 178 -12.07 -8.74 13.75
C GLN A 178 -12.19 -10.27 13.80
N GLU A 179 -13.40 -10.80 13.94
CA GLU A 179 -13.61 -12.24 13.83
C GLU A 179 -13.31 -12.76 12.42
N ALA A 180 -13.67 -12.01 11.37
CA ALA A 180 -13.36 -12.38 9.99
C ALA A 180 -11.85 -12.43 9.75
N SER A 181 -11.12 -11.47 10.31
CA SER A 181 -9.66 -11.48 10.34
C SER A 181 -9.10 -12.75 10.97
N ALA A 182 -9.61 -13.16 12.13
CA ALA A 182 -9.20 -14.41 12.79
C ALA A 182 -9.57 -15.68 11.99
N ARG A 183 -10.72 -15.70 11.30
CA ARG A 183 -11.12 -16.82 10.45
C ARG A 183 -10.22 -17.00 9.23
N SER A 184 -9.70 -15.90 8.67
CA SER A 184 -8.89 -15.93 7.44
C SER A 184 -7.51 -16.61 7.58
N ILE A 185 -7.04 -16.81 8.81
CA ILE A 185 -5.75 -17.47 9.12
C ILE A 185 -5.91 -18.92 9.58
N MET A 186 -7.14 -19.43 9.69
CA MET A 186 -7.38 -20.81 10.07
C MET A 186 -7.07 -21.71 8.87
N PRO A 187 -6.21 -22.74 9.02
CA PRO A 187 -5.99 -23.70 7.94
C PRO A 187 -7.31 -24.43 7.65
N THR A 188 -7.75 -24.37 6.39
CA THR A 188 -8.80 -25.23 5.85
C THR A 188 -8.31 -26.65 5.65
#